data_AF-A0A318CYP0-F1
#
_entry.id   AF-A0A318CYP0-F1
#
_cell.length_a   1.000
_cell.length_b   1.000
_cell.length_c   1.000
_cell.angle_alpha   90.00
_cell.angle_beta   90.00
_cell.angle_gamma   90.00
#
_symmetry.space_group_name_H-M   'P 1'
#
loop_
_entity.id
_entity.type
_entity.pdbx_description
1 polymer ?
#
loop_
_entity_poly.entity_id
_entity_poly.type
_entity_poly.pdbx_seq_one_letter_code
_entity_poly.pdbx_strand_id
1 'polypeptide(L)'
;MNGYKISISDLSHSERLKEGKYYEEFDSNGKLIKFYLKELHSDYVLADFNHPAAGKSLVLNGTISEVKIASMQDILVAMNANQCAEGG
;
A
#
# COMPACT_ATOMS: atom_id res chain seq x y z
N MET A 1 -13.05 -16.22 3.00
CA MET A 1 -12.57 -14.99 2.33
C MET A 1 -11.38 -14.48 3.13
N ASN A 2 -10.22 -14.30 2.50
CA ASN A 2 -9.01 -13.83 3.18
C ASN A 2 -8.99 -12.30 3.18
N GLY A 3 -9.13 -11.71 4.37
CA GLY A 3 -9.04 -10.29 4.65
C GLY A 3 -8.87 -10.11 6.16
N TYR A 4 -8.21 -9.04 6.57
CA TYR A 4 -7.97 -8.74 7.98
C TYR A 4 -9.11 -7.86 8.49
N LYS A 5 -9.64 -8.18 9.67
CA LYS A 5 -10.64 -7.34 10.32
C LYS A 5 -9.93 -6.24 11.10
N ILE A 6 -10.31 -5.00 10.85
CA ILE A 6 -9.84 -3.83 11.60
C ILE A 6 -11.06 -3.18 12.23
N SER A 7 -11.00 -2.89 13.54
CA SER A 7 -12.08 -2.18 14.21
C SER A 7 -12.19 -0.77 13.65
N ILE A 8 -13.42 -0.30 13.45
CA ILE A 8 -13.65 1.08 12.99
C ILE A 8 -13.13 2.10 14.01
N SER A 9 -13.12 1.74 15.30
CA SER A 9 -12.57 2.59 16.37
C SER A 9 -11.05 2.76 16.30
N ASP A 10 -10.34 1.88 15.59
CA ASP A 10 -8.88 1.96 15.42
C ASP A 10 -8.49 2.88 14.25
N LEU A 11 -9.46 3.42 13.51
CA LEU A 11 -9.25 4.24 12.31
C LEU A 11 -9.60 5.70 12.59
N SER A 12 -8.73 6.62 12.15
CA SER A 12 -8.84 8.04 12.48
C SER A 12 -10.01 8.74 11.76
N HIS A 13 -10.41 8.26 10.57
CA HIS A 13 -11.45 8.89 9.74
C HIS A 13 -12.52 7.90 9.26
N SER A 14 -13.09 7.16 10.22
CA SER A 14 -14.11 6.12 9.97
C SER A 14 -15.33 6.58 9.15
N GLU A 15 -15.76 7.81 9.33
CA GLU A 15 -16.90 8.43 8.63
C GLU A 15 -16.72 8.60 7.11
N ARG A 16 -15.49 8.49 6.60
CA ARG A 16 -15.15 8.66 5.17
C ARG A 16 -14.91 7.34 4.45
N LEU A 17 -15.05 6.22 5.15
CA LEU A 17 -14.79 4.89 4.63
C LEU A 17 -15.87 4.45 3.63
N LYS A 18 -15.43 3.89 2.51
CA LYS A 18 -16.26 3.37 1.43
C LYS A 18 -15.59 2.13 0.85
N GLU A 19 -16.40 1.13 0.56
CA GLU A 19 -15.97 -0.09 -0.11
C GLU A 19 -15.32 0.22 -1.47
N GLY A 20 -14.34 -0.60 -1.82
CA GLY A 20 -13.65 -0.53 -3.10
C GLY A 20 -12.60 0.57 -3.23
N LYS A 21 -12.17 1.18 -2.11
CA LYS A 21 -11.15 2.24 -2.10
C LYS A 21 -9.92 1.87 -1.28
N TYR A 22 -8.80 2.49 -1.64
CA TYR A 22 -7.56 2.44 -0.87
C TYR A 22 -7.53 3.56 0.16
N TYR A 23 -7.07 3.21 1.35
CA TYR A 23 -6.90 4.12 2.48
C TYR A 23 -5.47 4.04 3.00
N GLU A 24 -5.02 5.16 3.53
CA GLU A 24 -3.76 5.31 4.25
C GLU A 24 -4.12 5.96 5.58
N GLU A 25 -4.00 5.19 6.67
CA GLU A 25 -4.44 5.57 8.02
C GLU A 25 -3.36 5.25 9.02
N PHE A 26 -3.42 5.83 10.21
CA PHE A 26 -2.59 5.42 11.33
C PHE A 26 -3.33 4.37 12.15
N ASP A 27 -2.66 3.27 12.49
CA ASP A 27 -3.18 2.31 13.46
C ASP A 27 -3.10 2.87 14.90
N SER A 28 -3.62 2.10 15.86
CA SER A 28 -3.59 2.46 17.29
C SER A 28 -2.18 2.68 17.86
N ASN A 29 -1.13 2.22 17.18
CA ASN A 29 0.27 2.38 17.57
C ASN A 29 0.95 3.56 16.85
N GLY A 30 0.21 4.30 16.03
CA GLY A 30 0.74 5.38 15.20
C GLY A 30 1.55 4.88 13.99
N LYS A 31 1.44 3.59 13.62
CA LYS A 31 2.04 3.08 12.38
C LYS A 31 1.13 3.44 11.21
N LEU A 32 1.71 4.01 10.16
CA LEU A 32 1.01 4.22 8.89
C LEU A 32 0.72 2.87 8.23
N ILE A 33 -0.56 2.60 8.01
CA ILE A 33 -1.06 1.40 7.34
C ILE A 33 -1.78 1.78 6.05
N LYS A 34 -1.54 1.01 4.98
CA LYS A 34 -2.21 1.17 3.69
C LYS A 34 -3.00 -0.07 3.36
N PHE A 35 -4.29 0.07 3.09
CA PHE A 35 -5.14 -1.08 2.79
C PHE A 35 -6.24 -0.75 1.80
N TYR A 36 -6.69 -1.79 1.09
CA TYR A 36 -7.90 -1.78 0.29
C TYR A 36 -9.10 -2.20 1.14
N LEU A 37 -10.13 -1.38 1.18
CA LEU A 37 -11.37 -1.70 1.90
C LEU A 37 -12.25 -2.60 1.01
N LYS A 38 -12.29 -3.90 1.32
CA LYS A 38 -13.15 -4.86 0.60
C LYS A 38 -14.61 -4.74 1.00
N GLU A 39 -14.87 -4.70 2.30
CA GLU A 39 -16.23 -4.67 2.87
C GLU A 39 -16.28 -3.75 4.09
N LEU A 40 -17.36 -2.99 4.21
CA LEU A 40 -17.65 -2.09 5.33
C LEU A 40 -18.80 -2.67 6.16
N HIS A 41 -18.51 -3.02 7.41
CA HIS A 41 -19.50 -3.45 8.39
C HIS A 41 -19.73 -2.35 9.43
N SER A 42 -20.68 -2.54 10.35
CA SER A 42 -21.03 -1.52 11.35
C SER A 42 -19.93 -1.25 12.38
N ASP A 43 -19.11 -2.25 12.66
CA ASP A 43 -18.13 -2.31 13.75
C ASP A 43 -16.70 -2.57 13.27
N TYR A 44 -16.54 -3.14 12.07
CA TYR A 44 -15.22 -3.42 11.48
C TYR A 44 -15.20 -3.21 9.96
N VAL A 45 -13.99 -3.11 9.41
CA VAL A 45 -13.74 -3.20 7.97
C VAL A 45 -13.00 -4.48 7.63
N LEU A 46 -13.32 -5.06 6.47
CA LEU A 46 -12.53 -6.14 5.89
C LEU A 46 -11.47 -5.52 4.97
N ALA A 47 -10.22 -5.52 5.45
CA ALA A 47 -9.09 -4.91 4.78
C ALA A 47 -8.24 -5.93 4.01
N ASP A 48 -7.68 -5.50 2.89
CA ASP A 48 -6.64 -6.21 2.16
C ASP A 48 -5.38 -5.35 2.07
N PHE A 49 -4.29 -5.83 2.68
CA PHE A 49 -2.99 -5.14 2.72
C PHE A 49 -2.10 -5.48 1.54
N ASN A 50 -2.52 -6.41 0.67
CA ASN A 50 -1.73 -6.75 -0.49
C ASN A 50 -1.63 -5.57 -1.45
N HIS A 51 -0.46 -5.43 -2.08
CA HIS A 51 -0.27 -4.51 -3.19
C HIS A 51 -1.35 -4.77 -4.27
N PRO A 52 -1.90 -3.74 -4.96
CA PRO A 52 -2.96 -3.91 -5.97
C PRO A 52 -2.66 -4.91 -7.09
N ALA A 53 -1.36 -5.15 -7.35
CA ALA A 53 -0.86 -6.09 -8.35
C ALA A 53 -0.51 -7.48 -7.78
N ALA A 54 -0.66 -7.72 -6.48
CA ALA A 54 -0.36 -9.01 -5.86
C ALA A 54 -1.22 -10.13 -6.46
N GLY A 55 -0.60 -11.26 -6.77
CA GLY A 55 -1.27 -12.42 -7.38
C GLY A 55 -1.69 -12.22 -8.84
N LYS A 56 -1.41 -11.06 -9.45
CA LYS A 56 -1.65 -10.83 -10.88
C LYS A 56 -0.37 -11.09 -11.68
N SER A 57 -0.52 -11.66 -12.86
CA SER A 57 0.57 -11.73 -13.83
C SER A 57 0.69 -10.40 -14.56
N LEU A 58 1.88 -9.82 -14.55
CA LEU A 58 2.21 -8.63 -15.33
C LEU A 58 3.03 -9.05 -16.55
N VAL A 59 2.54 -8.75 -17.75
CA VAL A 59 3.32 -8.91 -18.99
C VAL A 59 3.93 -7.56 -19.34
N LEU A 60 5.26 -7.48 -19.29
CA LEU A 60 6.01 -6.28 -19.65
C LEU A 60 6.69 -6.50 -20.99
N ASN A 61 6.41 -5.61 -21.95
CA ASN A 61 7.12 -5.53 -23.21
C ASN A 61 7.90 -4.21 -23.22
N GLY A 62 9.23 -4.31 -23.12
CA GLY A 62 10.13 -3.16 -23.12
C GLY A 62 11.33 -3.41 -24.02
N THR A 63 11.96 -2.33 -24.47
CA THR A 63 13.23 -2.37 -25.21
C THR A 63 14.30 -1.66 -24.39
N ILE A 64 15.50 -2.23 -24.31
CA ILE A 64 16.63 -1.58 -23.64
C ILE A 64 17.17 -0.51 -24.59
N SER A 65 17.07 0.75 -24.19
CA SER A 65 17.56 1.90 -24.99
C SER A 65 19.01 2.24 -24.70
N GLU A 66 19.46 2.11 -23.45
CA GLU A 66 20.80 2.52 -23.00
C GLU A 66 21.18 1.76 -21.72
N VAL A 67 22.48 1.52 -21.53
CA VAL A 67 23.05 0.99 -20.28
C VAL A 67 24.24 1.86 -19.88
N LYS A 68 24.21 2.40 -18.64
CA LYS A 68 25.28 3.22 -18.08
C LYS A 68 25.50 2.94 -16.60
N ILE A 69 26.70 3.28 -16.11
CA ILE A 69 27.03 3.16 -14.68
C ILE A 69 26.26 4.24 -13.91
N ALA A 70 25.62 3.85 -12.79
CA ALA A 70 24.95 4.78 -11.90
C ALA A 70 25.97 5.72 -11.23
N SER A 71 25.66 7.01 -11.19
CA SER A 71 26.46 7.98 -10.44
C SER A 71 26.20 7.85 -8.94
N MET A 72 27.06 8.44 -8.11
CA MET A 72 26.82 8.53 -6.67
C MET A 72 25.50 9.25 -6.34
N GLN A 73 25.10 10.23 -7.15
CA GLN A 73 23.83 10.94 -6.96
C GLN A 73 22.63 10.01 -7.24
N ASP A 74 22.69 9.20 -8.30
CA ASP A 74 21.64 8.22 -8.62
C ASP A 74 21.45 7.21 -7.48
N ILE A 75 22.57 6.73 -6.91
CA ILE A 75 22.57 5.79 -5.80
C ILE A 75 21.93 6.43 -4.56
N LEU A 76 22.35 7.65 -4.19
CA LEU A 76 21.81 8.36 -3.02
C LEU A 76 20.31 8.64 -3.16
N VAL A 77 19.85 9.01 -4.36
CA VAL A 77 18.42 9.20 -4.64
C VAL A 77 17.65 7.90 -4.48
N ALA A 78 18.15 6.78 -5.03
CA ALA A 78 17.49 5.48 -4.91
C ALA A 78 17.41 5.00 -3.45
N MET A 79 18.49 5.19 -2.67
CA MET A 79 18.51 4.82 -1.25
C MET A 79 17.51 5.63 -0.42
N ASN A 80 17.33 6.92 -0.74
CA ASN A 80 16.33 7.76 -0.09
C ASN A 80 14.90 7.44 -0.55
N ALA A 81 14.70 7.04 -1.82
CA ALA A 81 13.40 6.68 -2.36
C ALA A 81 12.83 5.38 -1.76
N ASN A 82 13.70 4.44 -1.37
CA ASN A 82 13.29 3.18 -0.73
C ASN A 82 12.64 3.38 0.66
N GLN A 83 12.75 4.55 1.28
CA GLN A 83 12.06 4.84 2.55
C GLN A 83 10.54 5.03 2.39
N CYS A 84 10.04 5.27 1.17
CA CYS A 84 8.62 5.45 0.89
C CYS A 84 7.95 4.23 0.21
N ALA A 85 8.71 3.16 -0.06
CA ALA A 85 8.24 2.00 -0.83
C ALA A 85 8.05 0.72 0.00
N GLU A 86 8.36 0.74 1.31
CA GLU A 86 8.11 -0.39 2.19
C GLU A 86 6.66 -0.35 2.72
N GLY A 87 5.73 -0.73 1.85
CA GLY A 87 4.43 -1.23 2.28
C GLY A 87 4.61 -2.62 2.88
N GLY A 88 4.60 -2.69 4.22
CA GLY A 88 4.52 -3.92 5.00
C GLY A 88 3.31 -3.91 5.92
#